data_AF-A0A392V1N1-F1
#
_entry.id   AF-A0A392V1N1-F1
#
_cell.length_a   1.000
_cell.length_b   1.000
_cell.length_c   1.000
_cell.angle_alpha   90.00
_cell.angle_beta   90.00
_cell.angle_gamma   90.00
#
_symmetry.space_group_name_H-M   'P 1'
#
loop_
_entity.id
_entity.type
_entity.pdbx_description
1 polymer ?
#
loop_
_entity_poly.entity_id
_entity_poly.type
_entity_poly.pdbx_seq_one_letter_code
_entity_poly.pdbx_strand_id
1 'polypeptide(L)' 'REREVFAAGTGVLTSFNNQNPPKFRGDGGPAATDLWLLAMEKILGAIHCPEEEMVTLAT' A
#
# COMPACT_ATOMS: atom_id res chain seq x y z
N ARG A 1 -3.07 -12.00 -19.54
CA ARG A 1 -3.92 -11.69 -18.37
C ARG A 1 -3.28 -12.07 -17.04
N GLU A 2 -3.25 -13.34 -16.59
CA GLU A 2 -2.72 -13.69 -15.24
C GLU A 2 -1.23 -13.30 -15.05
N ARG A 3 -0.40 -13.46 -16.09
CA ARG A 3 1.02 -13.06 -16.06
C ARG A 3 1.24 -11.55 -16.06
N GLU A 4 0.33 -10.77 -16.64
CA GLU A 4 0.40 -9.30 -16.64
C GLU A 4 -0.05 -8.74 -15.29
N VAL A 5 -1.06 -9.33 -14.66
CA VAL A 5 -1.50 -8.98 -13.30
C VAL A 5 -0.39 -9.24 -12.29
N PHE A 6 0.32 -10.36 -12.42
CA PHE A 6 1.47 -10.67 -11.55
C PHE A 6 2.66 -9.72 -11.77
N ALA A 7 2.92 -9.34 -13.02
CA ALA A 7 3.98 -8.37 -13.36
C ALA A 7 3.65 -6.94 -12.88
N ALA A 8 2.39 -6.52 -13.02
CA ALA A 8 1.89 -5.24 -12.51
C ALA A 8 1.95 -5.19 -10.98
N GLY A 9 1.44 -6.22 -10.29
CA GLY A 9 1.51 -6.33 -8.83
C GLY A 9 2.94 -6.37 -8.28
N THR A 10 3.89 -6.98 -9.01
CA THR A 10 5.32 -6.96 -8.64
C THR A 10 5.93 -5.55 -8.78
N GLY A 11 5.54 -4.81 -9.83
CA GLY A 11 5.96 -3.43 -10.04
C GLY A 11 5.39 -2.48 -8.98
N VAL A 12 4.11 -2.61 -8.67
CA VAL A 12 3.42 -1.82 -7.64
C VAL A 12 4.00 -2.09 -6.25
N LEU A 13 4.23 -3.35 -5.89
CA LEU A 13 4.85 -3.72 -4.60
C LEU A 13 6.29 -3.16 -4.47
N THR A 14 7.07 -3.20 -5.55
CA THR A 14 8.42 -2.62 -5.56
C THR A 14 8.36 -1.11 -5.36
N SER A 15 7.46 -0.43 -6.08
CA SER A 15 7.26 1.01 -5.95
C SER A 15 6.79 1.41 -4.55
N PHE A 16 5.86 0.63 -3.97
CA PHE A 16 5.39 0.78 -2.60
C PHE A 16 6.52 0.67 -1.58
N ASN A 17 7.36 -0.38 -1.67
CA ASN A 17 8.49 -0.57 -0.76
C ASN A 17 9.53 0.56 -0.87
N ASN A 18 9.74 1.11 -2.08
CA ASN A 18 10.65 2.24 -2.30
C ASN A 18 10.18 3.54 -1.62
N GLN A 19 8.88 3.66 -1.30
CA GLN A 19 8.35 4.80 -0.54
C GLN A 19 8.59 4.69 0.97
N ASN A 20 9.22 3.60 1.45
CA ASN A 20 9.48 3.32 2.87
C ASN A 20 8.22 3.43 3.75
N PRO A 21 7.21 2.59 3.51
CA PRO A 21 5.93 2.65 4.21
C PRO A 21 6.11 2.46 5.71
N PRO A 22 5.35 3.20 6.56
CA PRO A 22 5.43 3.06 7.99
C PRO A 22 4.84 1.71 8.44
N LYS A 23 5.45 1.11 9.47
CA LYS A 23 4.91 -0.10 10.11
C LYS A 23 3.77 0.28 11.05
N PHE A 24 2.65 -0.45 10.98
CA PHE A 24 1.59 -0.32 11.96
C PHE A 24 2.04 -0.95 13.29
N ARG A 25 2.01 -0.18 14.37
CA ARG A 25 2.46 -0.63 15.70
C ARG A 25 1.31 -1.02 16.64
N GLY A 26 0.11 -0.49 16.42
CA GLY A 26 -1.09 -0.81 17.21
C GLY A 26 -1.09 -0.31 18.66
N ASP A 27 -0.06 0.41 19.10
CA ASP A 27 0.14 0.85 20.50
C ASP A 27 -0.23 2.33 20.75
N GLY A 28 -0.34 3.15 19.70
CA GLY A 28 -0.56 4.60 19.82
C GLY A 28 -2.03 5.06 19.92
N GLY A 29 -2.99 4.13 20.00
CA GLY A 29 -4.42 4.45 20.05
C GLY A 29 -4.99 5.00 18.72
N PRO A 30 -6.25 5.47 18.71
CA PRO A 30 -6.96 5.82 17.48
C PRO A 30 -6.25 6.86 16.61
N ALA A 31 -5.72 7.93 17.22
CA ALA A 31 -5.02 8.98 16.48
C ALA A 31 -3.75 8.47 15.77
N ALA A 32 -3.01 7.53 16.36
CA ALA A 32 -1.84 6.93 15.72
C ALA A 32 -2.25 6.01 14.56
N THR A 33 -3.39 5.33 14.69
CA THR A 33 -3.99 4.56 13.59
C THR A 33 -4.39 5.47 12.44
N ASP A 34 -5.03 6.61 12.70
CA ASP A 34 -5.43 7.56 11.66
C ASP A 34 -4.21 8.13 10.92
N LEU A 35 -3.15 8.47 11.65
CA LEU A 35 -1.88 8.93 11.06
C LEU A 35 -1.22 7.84 10.18
N TRP A 36 -1.27 6.58 10.62
CA TRP A 36 -0.76 5.47 9.82
C TRP A 36 -1.59 5.28 8.54
N LEU A 37 -2.92 5.31 8.63
CA LEU A 37 -3.81 5.21 7.47
C LEU A 37 -3.55 6.33 6.46
N LEU A 38 -3.48 7.58 6.92
CA LEU A 38 -3.21 8.73 6.06
C LEU A 38 -1.86 8.60 5.33
N ALA A 39 -0.83 8.09 6.01
CA ALA A 39 0.47 7.85 5.40
C ALA A 39 0.42 6.76 4.32
N MET A 40 -0.36 5.70 4.55
CA MET A 40 -0.56 4.63 3.57
C MET A 40 -1.31 5.14 2.34
N GLU A 41 -2.40 5.88 2.52
CA GLU A 41 -3.17 6.51 1.42
C GLU A 41 -2.29 7.42 0.57
N LYS A 42 -1.43 8.24 1.21
CA LYS A 42 -0.50 9.11 0.51
C LYS A 42 0.49 8.34 -0.37
N ILE A 43 1.02 7.23 0.14
CA ILE A 43 1.96 6.38 -0.62
C ILE A 43 1.26 5.73 -1.81
N LEU A 44 0.07 5.19 -1.59
CA LEU A 44 -0.72 4.52 -2.64
C LEU A 44 -1.13 5.50 -3.75
N GLY A 45 -1.52 6.71 -3.37
CA GLY A 45 -1.77 7.80 -4.31
C GLY A 45 -0.51 8.21 -5.08
N ALA A 46 0.65 8.28 -4.43
CA ALA A 46 1.92 8.67 -5.06
C ALA A 46 2.44 7.65 -6.09
N ILE A 47 2.17 6.35 -5.89
CA ILE A 47 2.56 5.30 -6.84
C ILE A 47 1.48 5.01 -7.90
N HIS A 48 0.39 5.79 -7.91
CA HIS A 48 -0.77 5.57 -8.77
C HIS A 48 -1.32 4.13 -8.68
N CYS A 49 -1.36 3.57 -7.46
CA CYS A 49 -1.87 2.22 -7.24
C CYS A 49 -3.35 2.15 -7.64
N PRO A 50 -3.76 1.29 -8.59
CA PRO A 50 -5.16 1.13 -8.92
C PRO A 50 -5.90 0.43 -7.76
N GLU A 51 -7.12 0.88 -7.48
CA GLU A 51 -7.96 0.33 -6.40
C GLU A 51 -8.21 -1.18 -6.55
N GLU A 52 -8.22 -1.67 -7.80
CA GLU A 52 -8.33 -3.08 -8.19
C GLU A 52 -7.17 -3.95 -7.67
N GLU A 53 -5.95 -3.39 -7.57
CA GLU A 53 -4.78 -4.10 -7.03
C GLU A 53 -4.70 -4.03 -5.50
N MET A 54 -5.21 -2.95 -4.88
CA MET A 54 -5.24 -2.80 -3.42
C MET A 54 -5.99 -3.94 -2.73
N VAL A 55 -7.08 -4.42 -3.33
CA VAL A 55 -7.89 -5.53 -2.80
C VAL A 55 -7.19 -6.88 -2.96
N THR A 56 -6.35 -7.04 -3.99
CA THR A 56 -5.67 -8.31 -4.31
C THR A 56 -4.48 -8.60 -3.38
N LEU A 57 -3.92 -7.58 -2.73
CA LEU A 57 -2.81 -7.73 -1.78
C LEU A 57 -3.24 -8.04 -0.33
N ALA A 58 -4.55 -7.98 -0.03
CA ALA A 58 -5.10 -8.16 1.32
C ALA A 58 -5.63 -9.58 1.61
N THR A 59 -5.41 -10.55 0.71
CA THR A 59 -5.82 -11.95 0.83
C THR A 59 -4.73 -12.88 1.34
#